data_AF-A0A800FAA9-F1
#
_entry.id   AF-A0A800FAA9-F1
#
_cell.length_a   1.000
_cell.length_b   1.000
_cell.length_c   1.000
_cell.angle_alpha   90.00
_cell.angle_beta   90.00
_cell.angle_gamma   90.00
#
_symmetry.space_group_name_H-M   'P 1'
#
loop_
_entity.id
_entity.type
_entity.pdbx_description
1 polymer ?
#
loop_
_entity_poly.entity_id
_entity_poly.type
_entity_poly.pdbx_seq_one_letter_code
_entity_poly.pdbx_strand_id
1 'polypeptide(L)'
;MNRLRVNARASRPVFFSVALVLSADAGTVLPAVAQDVDALSQDELQRGRSHYMASCGRCHGVNGGGGEGPPLATARLPRAPDDASLIRIMNQGITGTAMPRSRWLSEEDLRLVAGYVRSLAPSGAADAEPVAGDPGRGRELYESGRCAGCHTVGGFGTGRGPDLTTVGSRRGTSHLRESRDGSTNRWRAHTLKFRPSVFKSRSSE
;
A
#
# COMPACT_ATOMS: atom_id res chain seq x y z
N MET A 1 18.64 -39.58 99.90
CA MET A 1 19.52 -40.66 99.39
C MET A 1 20.52 -40.06 98.41
N ASN A 2 21.81 -40.23 98.71
CA ASN A 2 22.96 -39.60 98.07
C ASN A 2 23.50 -40.52 96.95
N ARG A 3 23.68 -40.04 95.71
CA ARG A 3 24.50 -40.71 94.68
C ARG A 3 25.23 -39.70 93.78
N LEU A 4 26.49 -39.48 94.16
CA LEU A 4 27.72 -39.53 93.36
C LEU A 4 27.80 -38.87 91.96
N ARG A 5 28.63 -37.81 91.95
CA ARG A 5 29.60 -37.34 90.94
C ARG A 5 29.80 -38.17 89.66
N VAL A 6 29.87 -37.46 88.52
CA VAL A 6 30.98 -37.60 87.56
C VAL A 6 31.23 -36.25 86.86
N ASN A 7 32.50 -35.86 86.74
CA ASN A 7 32.97 -34.63 86.11
C ASN A 7 33.59 -35.04 84.76
N ALA A 8 33.09 -34.55 83.63
CA ALA A 8 33.65 -34.81 82.30
C ALA A 8 33.95 -33.48 81.60
N ARG A 9 35.21 -33.33 81.22
CA ARG A 9 35.83 -32.14 80.61
C ARG A 9 35.81 -32.28 79.08
N ALA A 10 35.88 -31.13 78.41
CA ALA A 10 36.14 -30.95 76.97
C ALA A 10 34.91 -31.20 76.06
N SER A 11 34.65 -30.45 74.99
CA SER A 11 35.51 -29.62 74.13
C SER A 11 34.62 -28.56 73.46
N ARG A 12 35.12 -27.35 73.21
CA ARG A 12 34.33 -26.29 72.52
C ARG A 12 34.36 -26.53 71.01
N PRO A 13 33.23 -26.76 70.32
CA PRO A 13 33.20 -26.74 68.87
C PRO A 13 33.23 -25.28 68.37
N VAL A 14 34.26 -24.96 67.60
CA VAL A 14 34.35 -23.74 66.79
C VAL A 14 33.49 -23.97 65.56
N PHE A 15 32.31 -23.34 65.50
CA PHE A 15 31.46 -23.38 64.31
C PHE A 15 31.93 -22.30 63.33
N PHE A 16 32.51 -22.77 62.22
CA PHE A 16 32.79 -21.96 61.04
C PHE A 16 31.49 -21.66 60.28
N SER A 17 31.39 -20.41 59.87
CA SER A 17 30.43 -19.72 59.01
C SER A 17 29.77 -20.53 57.88
N VAL A 18 28.51 -20.22 57.58
CA VAL A 18 28.04 -20.01 56.19
C VAL A 18 26.97 -18.91 56.21
N ALA A 19 27.32 -17.69 55.83
CA ALA A 19 26.34 -16.68 55.46
C ALA A 19 25.94 -16.96 54.00
N LEU A 20 24.70 -17.39 53.80
CA LEU A 20 24.09 -17.58 52.49
C LEU A 20 23.87 -16.20 51.85
N VAL A 21 24.73 -15.82 50.92
CA VAL A 21 24.52 -14.64 50.07
C VAL A 21 23.55 -15.05 48.97
N LEU A 22 22.27 -14.70 49.13
CA LEU A 22 21.29 -14.73 48.05
C LEU A 22 21.59 -13.56 47.10
N SER A 23 22.34 -13.82 46.02
CA SER A 23 22.39 -12.91 44.89
C SER A 23 21.09 -13.03 44.12
N ALA A 24 20.23 -12.02 44.20
CA ALA A 24 19.07 -11.89 43.34
C ALA A 24 19.55 -11.36 41.98
N ASP A 25 19.69 -12.26 41.01
CA ASP A 25 19.90 -11.88 39.63
C ASP A 25 18.60 -11.29 39.09
N ALA A 26 18.45 -9.97 39.22
CA ALA A 26 17.42 -9.20 38.54
C ALA A 26 17.74 -9.19 37.04
N GLY A 27 17.46 -10.31 36.37
CA GLY A 27 17.46 -10.40 34.92
C GLY A 27 16.45 -9.38 34.37
N THR A 28 16.95 -8.30 33.82
CA THR A 28 16.17 -7.34 33.04
C THR A 28 15.71 -8.04 31.76
N VAL A 29 14.53 -8.65 31.82
CA VAL A 29 13.80 -9.04 30.62
C VAL A 29 13.43 -7.73 29.92
N LEU A 30 14.20 -7.36 28.90
CA LEU A 30 13.83 -6.30 27.98
C LEU A 30 12.46 -6.68 27.39
N PRO A 31 11.45 -5.80 27.44
CA PRO A 31 10.21 -6.08 26.74
C PRO A 31 10.54 -6.22 25.26
N ALA A 32 10.22 -7.38 24.69
CA ALA A 32 10.17 -7.53 23.24
C ALA A 32 9.21 -6.46 22.74
N VAL A 33 9.73 -5.50 21.98
CA VAL A 33 8.93 -4.45 21.35
C VAL A 33 8.00 -5.14 20.35
N ALA A 34 6.78 -5.44 20.79
CA ALA A 34 5.67 -5.65 19.89
C ALA A 34 5.49 -4.33 19.14
N GLN A 35 5.86 -4.33 17.86
CA GLN A 35 5.76 -3.17 16.98
C GLN A 35 4.29 -2.93 16.63
N ASP A 36 3.57 -2.33 17.57
CA ASP A 36 2.24 -1.85 17.32
C ASP A 36 2.31 -0.79 16.22
N VAL A 37 1.53 -0.98 15.16
CA VAL A 37 1.45 -0.09 13.98
C VAL A 37 0.75 1.24 14.29
N ASP A 38 0.21 1.38 15.50
CA ASP A 38 -0.88 2.32 15.75
C ASP A 38 -0.46 3.76 16.07
N ALA A 39 0.83 4.10 16.09
CA ALA A 39 1.24 5.50 16.02
C ALA A 39 2.65 5.67 15.47
N LEU A 40 2.80 5.62 14.14
CA LEU A 40 4.01 6.15 13.51
C LEU A 40 4.24 7.60 13.98
N SER A 41 5.48 7.92 14.34
CA SER A 41 5.89 9.30 14.60
C SER A 41 5.77 10.15 13.33
N GLN A 42 5.77 11.48 13.49
CA GLN A 42 5.72 12.39 12.35
C GLN A 42 6.92 12.21 11.40
N ASP A 43 8.10 11.88 11.95
CA ASP A 43 9.30 11.58 11.14
C ASP A 43 9.10 10.29 10.33
N GLU A 44 8.60 9.23 10.96
CA GLU A 44 8.29 7.96 10.31
C GLU A 44 7.24 8.12 9.20
N LEU A 45 6.18 8.90 9.45
CA LEU A 45 5.20 9.23 8.41
C LEU A 45 5.82 10.03 7.26
N GLN A 46 6.73 10.95 7.53
CA GLN A 46 7.42 11.74 6.51
C GLN A 46 8.41 10.88 5.69
N ARG A 47 9.11 9.93 6.33
CA ARG A 47 9.93 8.91 5.65
C ARG A 47 9.05 8.03 4.75
N GLY A 48 7.96 7.49 5.29
CA GLY A 48 6.96 6.69 4.55
C GLY A 48 6.39 7.44 3.35
N ARG A 49 6.04 8.72 3.52
CA ARG A 49 5.61 9.62 2.44
C ARG A 49 6.65 9.75 1.35
N SER A 50 7.91 9.92 1.72
CA SER A 50 9.01 10.10 0.76
C SER A 50 9.19 8.85 -0.11
N HIS A 51 9.19 7.66 0.50
CA HIS A 51 9.24 6.38 -0.23
C HIS A 51 8.01 6.18 -1.13
N TYR A 52 6.82 6.52 -0.62
CA TYR A 52 5.57 6.46 -1.38
C TYR A 52 5.63 7.35 -2.63
N MET A 53 6.02 8.61 -2.49
CA MET A 53 6.07 9.54 -3.63
C MET A 53 7.07 9.06 -4.69
N ALA A 54 8.22 8.54 -4.27
CA ALA A 54 9.25 8.04 -5.18
C ALA A 54 8.84 6.75 -5.93
N SER A 55 8.12 5.85 -5.26
CA SER A 55 7.91 4.48 -5.77
C SER A 55 6.47 4.20 -6.23
N CYS A 56 5.47 4.84 -5.62
CA CYS A 56 4.06 4.51 -5.79
C CYS A 56 3.26 5.67 -6.41
N GLY A 57 3.64 6.91 -6.11
CA GLY A 57 2.91 8.12 -6.46
C GLY A 57 2.72 8.34 -7.96
N ARG A 58 3.61 7.80 -8.80
CA ARG A 58 3.46 7.85 -10.28
C ARG A 58 2.15 7.22 -10.74
N CYS A 59 1.76 6.10 -10.14
CA CYS A 59 0.56 5.36 -10.55
C CYS A 59 -0.62 5.71 -9.64
N HIS A 60 -0.40 5.76 -8.33
CA HIS A 60 -1.46 5.96 -7.34
C HIS A 60 -1.73 7.43 -6.98
N GLY A 61 -1.06 8.36 -7.66
CA GLY A 61 -1.10 9.79 -7.38
C GLY A 61 -0.26 10.15 -6.16
N VAL A 62 0.39 11.33 -6.19
CA VAL A 62 1.26 11.81 -5.10
C VAL A 62 0.56 11.93 -3.74
N ASN A 63 -0.77 12.09 -3.76
CA ASN A 63 -1.62 12.17 -2.56
C ASN A 63 -2.57 10.96 -2.43
N GLY A 64 -2.33 9.85 -3.15
CA GLY A 64 -3.18 8.66 -3.09
C GLY A 64 -4.52 8.76 -3.84
N GLY A 65 -4.76 9.83 -4.60
CA GLY A 65 -6.00 10.04 -5.36
C GLY A 65 -6.19 9.11 -6.58
N GLY A 66 -5.23 8.22 -6.85
CA GLY A 66 -5.24 7.33 -8.00
C GLY A 66 -4.66 7.97 -9.26
N GLY A 67 -4.80 7.26 -10.37
CA GLY A 67 -4.28 7.66 -11.67
C GLY A 67 -4.28 6.46 -12.61
N GLU A 68 -3.07 6.09 -13.08
CA GLU A 68 -2.87 4.77 -13.69
C GLU A 68 -3.25 3.66 -12.70
N GLY A 69 -2.93 3.79 -11.41
CA GLY A 69 -3.37 2.89 -10.35
C GLY A 69 -4.72 3.29 -9.74
N PRO A 70 -5.36 2.40 -8.96
CA PRO A 70 -6.52 2.76 -8.15
C PRO A 70 -6.14 3.79 -7.07
N PRO A 71 -7.11 4.59 -6.58
CA PRO A 71 -6.89 5.44 -5.42
C PRO A 71 -6.57 4.60 -4.18
N LEU A 72 -5.68 5.12 -3.33
CA LEU A 72 -5.32 4.54 -2.04
C LEU A 72 -5.77 5.42 -0.85
N ALA A 73 -6.09 6.70 -1.10
CA ALA A 73 -6.68 7.62 -0.13
C ALA A 73 -8.18 7.32 0.05
N THR A 74 -8.50 6.12 0.51
CA THR A 74 -9.87 5.60 0.66
C THR A 74 -10.01 4.91 2.02
N ALA A 75 -11.19 4.96 2.63
CA ALA A 75 -11.43 4.30 3.92
C ALA A 75 -11.12 2.80 3.92
N ARG A 76 -11.35 2.11 2.79
CA ARG A 76 -11.11 0.68 2.67
C ARG A 76 -10.32 0.33 1.42
N LEU A 77 -9.30 -0.52 1.59
CA LEU A 77 -8.54 -1.14 0.50
C LEU A 77 -9.02 -2.59 0.32
N PRO A 78 -9.78 -2.92 -0.74
CA PRO A 78 -10.39 -4.25 -0.89
C PRO A 78 -9.39 -5.42 -0.91
N ARG A 79 -8.19 -5.19 -1.46
CA ARG A 79 -7.12 -6.20 -1.53
C ARG A 79 -6.18 -6.20 -0.32
N ALA A 80 -6.23 -5.15 0.51
CA ALA A 80 -5.33 -4.93 1.63
C ALA A 80 -6.14 -4.54 2.89
N PRO A 81 -6.98 -5.45 3.41
CA PRO A 81 -7.84 -5.14 4.56
C PRO A 81 -7.03 -4.81 5.83
N ASP A 82 -5.83 -5.36 5.95
CA ASP A 82 -4.90 -5.19 7.07
C ASP A 82 -3.49 -4.81 6.58
N ASP A 83 -2.62 -4.38 7.50
CA ASP A 83 -1.28 -3.91 7.17
C ASP A 83 -0.34 -5.00 6.67
N ALA A 84 -0.46 -6.23 7.19
CA ALA A 84 0.33 -7.35 6.71
C ALA A 84 -0.01 -7.66 5.24
N SER A 85 -1.29 -7.59 4.88
CA SER A 85 -1.76 -7.72 3.49
C SER A 85 -1.28 -6.57 2.60
N LEU A 86 -1.26 -5.34 3.10
CA LEU A 86 -0.73 -4.18 2.37
C LEU A 86 0.77 -4.32 2.10
N ILE A 87 1.56 -4.65 3.13
CA ILE A 87 3.00 -4.89 3.03
C ILE A 87 3.29 -6.03 2.06
N ARG A 88 2.55 -7.14 2.16
CA ARG A 88 2.70 -8.28 1.23
C ARG A 88 2.46 -7.88 -0.21
N ILE A 89 1.40 -7.11 -0.49
CA ILE A 89 1.11 -6.61 -1.85
C ILE A 89 2.24 -5.72 -2.36
N MET A 90 2.78 -4.83 -1.53
CA MET A 90 3.91 -3.99 -1.94
C MET A 90 5.17 -4.82 -2.18
N ASN A 91 5.43 -5.83 -1.35
CA ASN A 91 6.60 -6.70 -1.47
C ASN A 91 6.54 -7.64 -2.69
N GLN A 92 5.35 -8.13 -3.04
CA GLN A 92 5.17 -9.15 -4.07
C GLN A 92 4.61 -8.62 -5.39
N GLY A 93 3.99 -7.43 -5.38
CA GLY A 93 3.13 -6.97 -6.45
C GLY A 93 1.83 -7.75 -6.52
N ILE A 94 1.05 -7.55 -7.58
CA ILE A 94 -0.19 -8.29 -7.82
C ILE A 94 -0.09 -8.99 -9.18
N THR A 95 0.08 -10.31 -9.16
CA THR A 95 0.14 -11.16 -10.35
C THR A 95 -1.06 -10.92 -11.28
N GLY A 96 -0.81 -10.82 -12.58
CA GLY A 96 -1.84 -10.53 -13.57
C GLY A 96 -2.28 -9.06 -13.63
N THR A 97 -1.57 -8.16 -12.94
CA THR A 97 -1.81 -6.71 -13.03
C THR A 97 -0.52 -5.95 -13.30
N ALA A 98 -0.63 -4.64 -13.55
CA ALA A 98 0.51 -3.75 -13.71
C ALA A 98 1.17 -3.34 -12.38
N MET A 99 0.61 -3.71 -11.22
CA MET A 99 1.18 -3.36 -9.91
C MET A 99 2.44 -4.18 -9.64
N PRO A 100 3.64 -3.57 -9.69
CA PRO A 100 4.89 -4.31 -9.57
C PRO A 100 5.25 -4.58 -8.11
N ARG A 101 6.22 -5.47 -7.90
CA ARG A 101 6.89 -5.60 -6.61
C ARG A 101 7.80 -4.40 -6.32
N SER A 102 7.85 -3.95 -5.08
CA SER A 102 8.79 -2.94 -4.59
C SER A 102 10.13 -3.58 -4.25
N ARG A 103 10.94 -3.86 -5.28
CA ARG A 103 12.28 -4.51 -5.15
C ARG A 103 13.35 -3.68 -4.43
N TRP A 104 13.05 -2.45 -4.03
CA TRP A 104 14.02 -1.46 -3.54
C TRP A 104 13.74 -0.97 -2.12
N LEU A 105 12.63 -1.42 -1.52
CA LEU A 105 12.23 -1.03 -0.18
C LEU A 105 12.54 -2.19 0.77
N SER A 106 13.12 -1.88 1.93
CA SER A 106 13.28 -2.84 3.01
C SER A 106 11.92 -3.16 3.65
N GLU A 107 11.86 -4.18 4.50
CA GLU A 107 10.64 -4.49 5.26
C GLU A 107 10.22 -3.34 6.18
N GLU A 108 11.18 -2.64 6.78
CA GLU A 108 10.94 -1.42 7.56
C GLU A 108 10.34 -0.31 6.69
N ASP A 109 10.93 -0.03 5.52
CA ASP A 109 10.40 1.00 4.62
C ASP A 109 8.98 0.65 4.14
N LEU A 110 8.69 -0.62 3.93
CA LEU A 110 7.36 -1.10 3.59
C LEU A 110 6.35 -0.86 4.72
N ARG A 111 6.75 -1.05 6.00
CA ARG A 111 5.91 -0.65 7.14
C ARG A 111 5.64 0.85 7.16
N LEU A 112 6.67 1.67 6.93
CA LEU A 112 6.53 3.13 6.91
C LEU A 112 5.60 3.59 5.78
N VAL A 113 5.74 3.00 4.58
CA VAL A 113 4.82 3.27 3.46
C VAL A 113 3.41 2.80 3.78
N ALA A 114 3.24 1.63 4.40
CA ALA A 114 1.92 1.12 4.80
C ALA A 114 1.22 2.08 5.76
N GLY A 115 1.90 2.53 6.81
CA GLY A 115 1.34 3.50 7.75
C GLY A 115 1.06 4.86 7.10
N TYR A 116 1.90 5.33 6.18
CA TYR A 116 1.59 6.52 5.39
C TYR A 116 0.33 6.32 4.53
N VAL A 117 0.19 5.19 3.83
CA VAL A 117 -1.02 4.87 3.04
C VAL A 117 -2.27 4.83 3.92
N ARG A 118 -2.18 4.31 5.15
CA ARG A 118 -3.29 4.35 6.12
C ARG A 118 -3.62 5.78 6.53
N SER A 119 -2.62 6.65 6.69
CA SER A 119 -2.82 8.08 7.00
C SER A 119 -3.46 8.88 5.86
N LEU A 120 -3.41 8.38 4.61
CA LEU A 120 -4.01 9.04 3.45
C LEU A 120 -5.54 8.91 3.44
N ALA A 121 -6.09 7.88 4.09
CA ALA A 121 -7.52 7.78 4.26
C ALA A 121 -7.97 8.97 5.12
N PRO A 122 -8.81 9.88 4.60
CA PRO A 122 -9.28 10.97 5.43
C PRO A 122 -10.02 10.37 6.63
N SER A 123 -9.73 10.88 7.82
CA SER A 123 -10.44 10.51 9.05
C SER A 123 -11.95 10.76 8.83
N GLY A 124 -12.70 9.72 8.48
CA GLY A 124 -14.13 9.82 8.16
C GLY A 124 -14.52 10.07 6.69
N ALA A 125 -13.61 9.97 5.71
CA ALA A 125 -14.06 9.99 4.32
C ALA A 125 -14.72 8.67 3.94
N ALA A 126 -16.01 8.76 3.62
CA ALA A 126 -16.64 7.83 2.71
C ALA A 126 -15.76 7.67 1.45
N ASP A 127 -15.74 6.47 0.89
CA ASP A 127 -15.08 6.14 -0.39
C ASP A 127 -15.15 7.33 -1.34
N ALA A 128 -13.99 7.76 -1.89
CA ALA A 128 -13.83 8.94 -2.76
C ALA A 128 -15.16 9.33 -3.42
N GLU A 129 -15.77 10.43 -2.93
CA GLU A 129 -17.15 10.82 -3.22
C GLU A 129 -17.55 10.34 -4.61
N PRO A 130 -18.51 9.39 -4.72
CA PRO A 130 -18.85 8.81 -6.01
C PRO A 130 -19.12 9.97 -6.96
N VAL A 131 -18.30 10.08 -8.02
CA VAL A 131 -18.46 11.16 -8.98
C VAL A 131 -19.88 11.05 -9.49
N ALA A 132 -20.71 12.03 -9.11
CA ALA A 132 -22.10 12.06 -9.50
C ALA A 132 -22.15 11.96 -11.03
N GLY A 133 -22.79 10.90 -11.52
CA GLY A 133 -22.88 10.58 -12.92
C GLY A 133 -24.24 9.96 -13.19
N ASP A 134 -24.70 10.10 -14.43
CA ASP A 134 -25.93 9.47 -14.90
C ASP A 134 -25.56 8.18 -15.65
N PRO A 135 -25.87 6.98 -15.09
CA PRO A 135 -25.57 5.72 -15.74
C PRO A 135 -26.30 5.54 -17.08
N GLY A 136 -27.51 6.10 -17.23
CA GLY A 136 -28.28 6.08 -18.48
C GLY A 136 -27.60 6.91 -19.56
N ARG A 137 -27.17 8.12 -19.23
CA ARG A 137 -26.37 8.96 -20.13
C ARG A 137 -25.03 8.31 -20.46
N GLY A 138 -24.38 7.67 -19.47
CA GLY A 138 -23.14 6.93 -19.67
C GLY A 138 -23.30 5.78 -20.66
N ARG A 139 -24.40 5.02 -20.55
CA ARG A 139 -24.76 3.96 -21.50
C ARG A 139 -24.96 4.51 -22.91
N GLU A 140 -25.74 5.58 -23.06
CA GLU A 140 -25.98 6.21 -24.36
C GLU A 140 -24.67 6.66 -25.02
N LEU A 141 -23.76 7.29 -24.25
CA LEU A 141 -22.43 7.69 -24.73
C LEU A 141 -21.57 6.49 -25.12
N TYR A 142 -21.63 5.40 -24.38
CA TYR A 142 -20.87 4.19 -24.68
C TYR A 142 -21.32 3.54 -25.99
N GLU A 143 -22.65 3.46 -26.20
CA GLU A 143 -23.27 2.88 -27.40
C GLU A 143 -23.06 3.79 -28.62
N SER A 144 -23.34 5.09 -28.49
CA SER A 144 -23.23 6.06 -29.59
C SER A 144 -21.80 6.51 -29.89
N GLY A 145 -20.92 6.56 -28.88
CA GLY A 145 -19.55 7.08 -28.96
C GLY A 145 -18.54 6.11 -29.57
N ARG A 146 -19.00 5.03 -30.22
CA ARG A 146 -18.19 3.96 -30.80
C ARG A 146 -17.29 3.23 -29.79
N CYS A 147 -17.50 3.43 -28.48
CA CYS A 147 -16.75 2.77 -27.42
C CYS A 147 -16.94 1.25 -27.48
N ALA A 148 -18.19 0.81 -27.68
CA ALA A 148 -18.57 -0.59 -27.91
C ALA A 148 -17.88 -1.22 -29.14
N GLY A 149 -17.40 -0.41 -30.08
CA GLY A 149 -16.68 -0.86 -31.26
C GLY A 149 -15.31 -1.46 -30.97
N CYS A 150 -14.76 -1.21 -29.78
CA CYS A 150 -13.51 -1.83 -29.31
C CYS A 150 -13.63 -2.41 -27.90
N HIS A 151 -14.18 -1.68 -26.93
CA HIS A 151 -14.21 -2.11 -25.53
C HIS A 151 -15.44 -2.96 -25.23
N THR A 152 -15.44 -3.64 -24.08
CA THR A 152 -16.65 -4.27 -23.49
C THR A 152 -17.07 -3.63 -22.18
N VAL A 153 -18.36 -3.71 -21.86
CA VAL A 153 -18.94 -3.43 -20.53
C VAL A 153 -20.01 -4.47 -20.25
N GLY A 154 -19.87 -5.25 -19.17
CA GLY A 154 -20.79 -6.33 -18.84
C GLY A 154 -20.92 -7.39 -19.93
N GLY A 155 -19.86 -7.58 -20.74
CA GLY A 155 -19.87 -8.47 -21.91
C GLY A 155 -20.45 -7.89 -23.19
N PHE A 156 -20.99 -6.66 -23.18
CA PHE A 156 -21.48 -5.99 -24.38
C PHE A 156 -20.36 -5.20 -25.08
N GLY A 157 -20.17 -5.39 -26.40
CA GLY A 157 -19.11 -4.77 -27.21
C GLY A 157 -18.28 -5.79 -28.00
N THR A 158 -17.23 -5.35 -28.71
CA THR A 158 -16.43 -6.24 -29.57
C THR A 158 -15.20 -6.85 -28.91
N GLY A 159 -14.74 -6.31 -27.77
CA GLY A 159 -13.61 -6.86 -27.00
C GLY A 159 -12.22 -6.73 -27.64
N ARG A 160 -12.04 -5.91 -28.68
CA ARG A 160 -10.70 -5.58 -29.22
C ARG A 160 -9.85 -4.76 -28.24
N GLY A 161 -10.48 -3.93 -27.42
CA GLY A 161 -9.87 -3.18 -26.34
C GLY A 161 -10.15 -3.81 -24.98
N PRO A 162 -9.45 -3.39 -23.92
CA PRO A 162 -9.66 -3.91 -22.57
C PRO A 162 -11.11 -3.74 -22.10
N ASP A 163 -11.60 -4.70 -21.32
CA ASP A 163 -12.90 -4.59 -20.66
C ASP A 163 -12.94 -3.39 -19.69
N LEU A 164 -14.03 -2.62 -19.75
CA LEU A 164 -14.24 -1.39 -18.98
C LEU A 164 -15.23 -1.55 -17.82
N THR A 165 -15.80 -2.74 -17.63
CA THR A 165 -16.85 -3.02 -16.61
C THR A 165 -16.51 -2.46 -15.23
N THR A 166 -15.25 -2.61 -14.81
CA THR A 166 -14.75 -2.15 -13.50
C THR A 166 -13.68 -1.06 -13.63
N VAL A 167 -13.65 -0.31 -14.74
CA VAL A 167 -12.56 0.65 -14.98
C VAL A 167 -12.53 1.77 -13.94
N GLY A 168 -13.69 2.18 -13.43
CA GLY A 168 -13.84 3.24 -12.42
C GLY A 168 -13.20 2.90 -11.07
N SER A 169 -13.15 1.62 -10.69
CA SER A 169 -12.46 1.19 -9.47
C SER A 169 -10.99 0.85 -9.69
N ARG A 170 -10.61 0.58 -10.95
CA ARG A 170 -9.23 0.23 -11.33
C ARG A 170 -8.36 1.46 -11.63
N ARG A 171 -8.95 2.59 -12.00
CA ARG A 171 -8.25 3.82 -12.41
C ARG A 171 -8.81 5.03 -11.66
N GLY A 172 -7.96 6.03 -11.42
CA GLY A 172 -8.40 7.31 -10.87
C GLY A 172 -9.28 8.10 -11.85
N THR A 173 -10.21 8.91 -11.35
CA THR A 173 -11.15 9.70 -12.17
C THR A 173 -10.45 10.73 -13.05
N SER A 174 -9.33 11.30 -12.57
CA SER A 174 -8.45 12.17 -13.35
C SER A 174 -7.90 11.46 -14.59
N HIS A 175 -7.36 10.25 -14.41
CA HIS A 175 -6.81 9.44 -15.49
C HIS A 175 -7.87 9.02 -16.52
N LEU A 176 -9.09 8.74 -16.07
CA LEU A 176 -10.20 8.43 -16.99
C LEU A 176 -10.61 9.64 -17.84
N ARG A 177 -10.66 10.84 -17.26
CA ARG A 177 -10.98 12.08 -17.99
C ARG A 177 -9.93 12.37 -19.06
N GLU A 178 -8.67 12.25 -18.68
CA GLU A 178 -7.51 12.45 -19.55
C GLU A 178 -7.42 11.39 -20.66
N SER A 179 -7.72 10.12 -20.36
CA SER A 179 -7.78 9.05 -21.36
C SER A 179 -8.89 9.29 -22.40
N ARG A 180 -9.98 9.94 -21.99
CA ARG A 180 -11.11 10.28 -22.87
C ARG A 180 -10.82 11.47 -23.77
N ASP A 181 -10.23 12.55 -23.23
CA ASP A 181 -9.93 13.76 -24.01
C ASP A 181 -8.65 13.65 -24.87
N GLY A 182 -7.81 12.65 -24.58
CA GLY A 182 -6.60 12.37 -25.34
C GLY A 182 -5.47 13.37 -25.09
N SER A 183 -5.55 14.16 -24.02
CA SER A 183 -4.53 15.17 -23.67
C SER A 183 -3.16 14.57 -23.35
N THR A 184 -3.08 13.30 -22.91
CA THR A 184 -1.81 12.57 -22.69
C THR A 184 -1.34 11.72 -23.84
N ASN A 185 -2.07 11.69 -24.95
CA ASN A 185 -1.67 10.87 -26.09
C ASN A 185 -0.42 11.50 -26.74
N ARG A 186 0.76 11.13 -26.24
CA ARG A 186 2.08 11.55 -26.73
C ARG A 186 2.24 11.29 -28.23
N TRP A 187 1.51 10.29 -28.75
CA TRP A 187 1.38 10.01 -30.18
C TRP A 187 0.82 11.18 -30.99
N ARG A 188 -0.16 11.95 -30.47
CA ARG A 188 -0.70 13.15 -31.13
C ARG A 188 0.32 14.29 -31.23
N ALA A 189 1.20 14.41 -30.24
CA ALA A 189 2.27 15.40 -30.26
C ALA A 189 3.32 15.12 -31.36
N HIS A 190 3.48 13.85 -31.78
CA HIS A 190 4.38 13.48 -32.88
C HIS A 190 3.68 13.45 -34.25
N THR A 191 2.40 13.08 -34.35
CA THR A 191 1.69 13.05 -35.65
C THR A 191 1.29 14.43 -36.17
N LEU A 192 1.16 15.44 -35.30
CA LEU A 192 0.94 16.83 -35.76
C LEU A 192 2.18 17.44 -36.44
N LYS A 193 3.36 16.78 -36.36
CA LYS A 193 4.55 17.15 -37.15
C LYS A 193 4.63 16.49 -38.54
N PHE A 194 3.81 15.47 -38.82
CA PHE A 194 3.72 14.87 -40.16
C PHE A 194 2.43 15.30 -40.84
N ARG A 195 2.50 16.40 -41.60
CA ARG A 195 1.47 16.76 -42.59
C ARG A 195 1.75 15.97 -43.88
N PRO A 196 0.91 15.01 -44.30
CA PRO A 196 1.05 14.44 -45.63
C PRO A 196 0.40 15.39 -46.64
N SER A 197 1.12 16.44 -47.02
CA SER A 197 0.77 17.30 -48.17
C SER A 197 1.42 16.84 -49.48
N VAL A 198 1.78 15.56 -49.60
CA VAL A 198 2.36 15.00 -50.84
C VAL A 198 1.64 13.70 -51.20
N PHE A 199 0.40 13.82 -51.66
CA PHE A 199 -0.16 12.87 -52.61
C PHE A 199 -1.07 13.63 -53.56
N LYS A 200 -0.45 14.39 -54.47
CA LYS A 200 -1.12 14.90 -55.66
C LYS A 200 -1.05 13.78 -56.69
N SER A 201 -2.18 13.10 -56.89
CA SER A 201 -2.38 12.13 -57.95
C SER A 201 -1.98 12.75 -59.29
N ARG A 202 -0.93 12.21 -59.93
CA ARG A 202 -0.74 12.37 -61.37
C ARG A 202 -1.70 11.40 -62.05
N SER A 203 -2.82 11.93 -62.53
CA SER A 203 -3.58 11.31 -63.62
C SER A 203 -2.95 11.77 -64.93
N SER A 204 -2.57 10.80 -65.73
CA SER A 204 -2.05 10.89 -67.10
C SER A 204 -3.19 11.16 -68.08
N GLU A 205 -3.05 12.24 -68.86
CA GLU A 205 -3.49 12.40 -70.25
C GLU A 205 -2.39 13.14 -71.01
#